data_AF-A0A6V7VRD5-F1
#
_entry.id   AF-A0A6V7VRD5-F1
#
_cell.length_a   1.000
_cell.length_b   1.000
_cell.length_c   1.000
_cell.angle_alpha   90.00
_cell.angle_beta   90.00
_cell.angle_gamma   90.00
#
_symmetry.space_group_name_H-M   'P 1'
#
loop_
_entity.id
_entity.type
_entity.pdbx_description
1 polymer ?
#
loop_
_entity_poly.entity_id
_entity_poly.type
_entity_poly.pdbx_seq_one_letter_code
_entity_poly.pdbx_strand_id
1 'polypeptide(L)'
;MHHVSYCLSIASGSGRTLIFEDEGNKWAYNVQWNEIFEQITNCSYLENVKPFLPIPIYSEPGQSDRIVFLDRRWDMCRVMKRELPHAPEVAPSEIKDFLLENHPNPPLWFLGQVLNHEIKLILKF
;
A
#
# COMPACT_ATOMS: atom_id res chain seq x y z
N MET A 1 8.93 -3.60 4.38
CA MET A 1 8.98 -2.92 3.07
C MET A 1 8.03 -3.55 2.05
N HIS A 2 8.24 -4.76 1.52
CA HIS A 2 7.32 -5.32 0.49
C HIS A 2 5.83 -5.32 0.86
N HIS A 3 5.49 -5.57 2.13
CA HIS A 3 4.10 -5.47 2.59
C HIS A 3 3.54 -4.05 2.47
N VAL A 4 4.34 -3.04 2.81
CA VAL A 4 3.97 -1.63 2.69
C VAL A 4 3.74 -1.26 1.23
N SER A 5 4.65 -1.66 0.33
CA SER A 5 4.53 -1.37 -1.11
C SER A 5 3.32 -2.04 -1.74
N TYR A 6 2.97 -3.24 -1.28
CA TYR A 6 1.71 -3.89 -1.61
C TYR A 6 0.51 -3.05 -1.14
N CYS A 7 0.49 -2.60 0.12
CA CYS A 7 -0.60 -1.79 0.65
C CYS A 7 -0.71 -0.44 -0.08
N LEU A 8 0.41 0.18 -0.41
CA LEU A 8 0.46 1.46 -1.12
C LEU A 8 -0.04 1.32 -2.57
N SER A 9 0.28 0.21 -3.24
CA SER A 9 -0.23 -0.08 -4.58
C SER A 9 -1.75 -0.24 -4.57
N ILE A 10 -2.30 -1.02 -3.63
CA ILE A 10 -3.74 -1.23 -3.49
C ILE A 10 -4.46 0.08 -3.12
N ALA A 11 -3.90 0.86 -2.18
CA ALA A 11 -4.45 2.14 -1.78
C ALA A 11 -4.52 3.11 -2.98
N SER A 12 -3.43 3.23 -3.73
CA SER A 12 -3.36 4.09 -4.92
C SER A 12 -4.36 3.66 -5.99
N GLY A 13 -4.43 2.36 -6.30
CA GLY A 13 -5.35 1.82 -7.32
C GLY A 13 -6.83 1.89 -6.94
N SER A 14 -7.15 1.89 -5.65
CA SER A 14 -8.52 2.04 -5.15
C SER A 14 -8.92 3.48 -4.83
N GLY A 15 -8.04 4.46 -5.07
CA GLY A 15 -8.30 5.86 -4.75
C GLY A 15 -8.39 6.15 -3.25
N ARG A 16 -7.67 5.37 -2.42
CA ARG A 16 -7.68 5.46 -0.96
C ARG A 16 -6.34 5.95 -0.43
N THR A 17 -6.39 6.66 0.70
CA THR A 17 -5.19 7.02 1.46
C THR A 17 -4.73 5.83 2.31
N LEU A 18 -3.44 5.48 2.22
CA LEU A 18 -2.84 4.49 3.11
C LEU A 18 -2.60 5.11 4.49
N ILE A 19 -3.15 4.50 5.54
CA ILE A 19 -2.91 4.86 6.95
C ILE A 19 -2.31 3.64 7.64
N PHE A 20 -1.21 3.83 8.37
CA PHE A 20 -0.66 2.77 9.22
C PHE A 20 -1.42 2.64 10.52
N GLU A 21 -1.65 1.40 10.92
CA GLU A 21 -2.17 1.12 12.25
C GLU A 21 -1.18 1.63 13.30
N ASP A 22 -1.69 2.40 14.27
CA ASP A 22 -0.89 2.97 15.37
C ASP A 22 0.37 3.68 14.86
N GLU A 23 0.23 4.43 13.76
CA GLU A 23 1.28 5.26 13.17
C GLU A 23 2.55 4.48 12.76
N GLY A 24 2.42 3.17 12.56
CA GLY A 24 3.52 2.27 12.21
C GLY A 24 4.30 1.72 13.41
N ASN A 25 3.87 1.99 14.64
CA ASN A 25 4.58 1.59 15.86
C ASN A 25 4.49 0.09 16.18
N LYS A 26 3.68 -0.68 15.45
CA LYS A 26 3.47 -2.12 15.66
C LYS A 26 4.44 -3.02 14.89
N TRP A 27 5.36 -2.47 14.09
CA TRP A 27 6.34 -3.29 13.39
C TRP A 27 7.40 -3.86 14.35
N ALA A 28 8.02 -4.98 13.99
CA ALA A 28 8.89 -5.75 14.89
C ALA A 28 10.35 -5.23 14.99
N TYR A 29 10.68 -4.13 14.32
CA TYR A 29 12.02 -3.56 14.35
C TYR A 29 12.29 -2.82 15.67
N ASN A 30 13.56 -2.68 16.03
CA ASN A 30 14.01 -2.03 17.28
C ASN A 30 14.05 -0.49 17.22
N VAL A 31 13.43 0.06 16.20
CA VAL A 31 13.36 1.47 15.82
C VAL A 31 11.92 1.71 15.38
N GLN A 32 11.36 2.88 15.60
CA GLN A 32 10.05 3.25 15.12
C GLN A 32 10.10 3.65 13.64
N TRP A 33 8.98 3.50 12.93
CA TRP A 33 8.91 3.86 11.51
C TRP A 33 9.37 5.30 11.28
N ASN A 34 8.84 6.24 12.08
CA ASN A 34 9.09 7.68 11.98
C ASN A 34 10.52 8.12 12.34
N GLU A 35 11.32 7.24 12.95
CA GLU A 35 12.74 7.49 13.21
C GLU A 35 13.60 7.35 11.96
N ILE A 36 13.18 6.51 11.01
CA ILE A 36 13.93 6.25 9.77
C ILE A 36 13.24 6.90 8.58
N PHE A 37 11.91 6.90 8.59
CA PHE A 37 11.08 7.16 7.43
C PHE A 37 10.08 8.28 7.70
N GLU A 38 9.73 9.06 6.68
CA GLU A 38 8.59 9.98 6.82
C GLU A 38 7.27 9.20 6.87
N GLN A 39 6.25 9.85 7.45
CA GLN A 39 4.91 9.30 7.45
C GLN A 39 4.35 9.32 6.02
N ILE A 40 3.72 8.22 5.62
CA ILE A 40 3.13 8.09 4.27
C ILE A 40 1.97 9.08 4.07
N THR A 41 1.32 9.48 5.16
CA THR A 41 0.21 10.43 5.16
C THR A 41 0.22 11.27 6.43
N ASN A 42 -0.43 12.43 6.37
CA ASN A 42 -0.70 13.28 7.54
C ASN A 42 -1.98 12.86 8.29
N CYS A 43 -2.71 11.84 7.82
CA CYS A 43 -3.91 11.34 8.48
C CYS A 43 -3.54 10.42 9.65
N SER A 44 -3.85 10.83 10.90
CA SER A 44 -3.63 9.99 12.09
C SER A 44 -4.61 8.82 12.15
N TYR A 45 -4.11 7.65 12.56
CA TYR A 45 -4.92 6.46 12.86
C TYR A 45 -5.88 6.71 14.02
N LEU A 46 -5.40 7.35 15.09
CA LEU A 46 -6.18 7.63 16.29
C LEU A 46 -7.43 8.47 15.99
N GLU A 47 -7.29 9.44 15.10
CA GLU A 47 -8.37 10.38 14.75
C GLU A 47 -9.27 9.83 13.63
N ASN A 48 -8.68 9.21 12.60
CA ASN A 48 -9.40 8.90 11.38
C ASN A 48 -9.88 7.45 11.29
N VAL A 49 -9.32 6.52 12.08
CA VAL A 49 -9.61 5.08 11.98
C VAL A 49 -10.16 4.51 13.28
N LYS A 50 -9.48 4.71 14.41
CA LYS A 50 -9.86 4.13 15.71
C LYS A 50 -11.33 4.36 16.12
N PRO A 51 -11.95 5.54 15.89
CA PRO A 51 -13.35 5.78 16.24
C PRO A 51 -14.36 4.95 15.43
N PHE A 52 -13.93 4.34 14.32
CA PHE A 52 -14.79 3.62 13.38
C PHE A 52 -14.61 2.10 13.47
N LEU A 53 -13.87 1.60 14.47
CA LEU A 53 -13.71 0.16 14.67
C LEU A 53 -15.03 -0.49 15.15
N PRO A 54 -15.35 -1.73 14.69
CA PRO A 54 -14.59 -2.52 13.73
C PRO A 54 -14.78 -2.06 12.28
N ILE A 55 -13.71 -2.11 11.49
CA ILE A 55 -13.74 -1.78 10.06
C ILE A 55 -13.80 -3.05 9.19
N PRO A 56 -14.47 -3.00 8.03
CA PRO A 56 -14.55 -4.15 7.13
C PRO A 56 -13.21 -4.44 6.46
N ILE A 57 -12.99 -5.70 6.09
CA ILE A 57 -11.81 -6.11 5.32
C ILE A 57 -11.97 -5.64 3.87
N TYR A 58 -10.89 -5.18 3.26
CA TYR A 58 -10.84 -4.82 1.85
C TYR A 58 -11.15 -6.02 0.96
N SER A 59 -12.11 -5.92 0.05
CA SER A 59 -12.46 -7.00 -0.89
C SER A 59 -12.19 -6.65 -2.36
N GLU A 60 -12.39 -5.40 -2.73
CA GLU A 60 -12.30 -4.93 -4.11
C GLU A 60 -12.17 -3.40 -4.21
N PRO A 61 -11.68 -2.86 -5.35
CA PRO A 61 -11.49 -1.43 -5.52
C PRO A 61 -12.78 -0.62 -5.37
N GLY A 62 -13.90 -1.17 -5.84
CA GLY A 62 -15.22 -0.53 -5.82
C GLY A 62 -15.98 -0.65 -4.51
N GLN A 63 -15.35 -1.19 -3.45
CA GLN A 63 -15.98 -1.30 -2.13
C GLN A 63 -16.40 0.09 -1.63
N SER A 64 -17.66 0.23 -1.17
CA SER A 64 -18.25 1.52 -0.81
C SER A 64 -17.85 2.02 0.59
N ASP A 65 -17.29 1.15 1.42
CA ASP A 65 -16.87 1.49 2.79
C ASP A 65 -15.82 2.60 2.78
N ARG A 66 -15.97 3.60 3.67
CA ARG A 66 -15.04 4.72 3.76
C ARG A 66 -13.64 4.28 4.20
N ILE A 67 -13.57 3.37 5.16
CA ILE A 67 -12.35 2.84 5.74
C ILE A 67 -12.40 1.33 5.65
N VAL A 68 -11.30 0.73 5.22
CA VAL A 68 -11.17 -0.72 5.03
C VAL A 68 -9.84 -1.18 5.62
N PHE A 69 -9.83 -2.39 6.16
CA PHE A 69 -8.61 -3.05 6.62
C PHE A 69 -8.03 -3.89 5.49
N LEU A 70 -6.78 -3.61 5.11
CA LEU A 70 -6.06 -4.42 4.13
C LEU A 70 -5.13 -5.39 4.86
N ASP A 71 -5.48 -6.68 4.80
CA ASP A 71 -4.66 -7.73 5.40
C ASP A 71 -3.42 -8.02 4.53
N ARG A 72 -2.51 -8.83 5.07
CA ARG A 72 -1.33 -9.32 4.37
C ARG A 72 -1.76 -10.02 3.08
N ARG A 73 -0.99 -9.79 2.01
CA ARG A 73 -1.24 -10.36 0.68
C ARG A 73 -1.56 -11.86 0.71
N TRP A 74 -0.79 -12.64 1.46
CA TRP A 74 -1.00 -14.09 1.57
C TRP A 74 -2.36 -14.46 2.17
N ASP A 75 -2.77 -13.75 3.23
CA ASP A 75 -4.05 -13.98 3.89
C ASP A 75 -5.21 -13.57 2.97
N MET A 76 -5.07 -12.44 2.27
CA MET A 76 -6.04 -12.01 1.27
C MET A 76 -6.21 -13.01 0.11
N CYS A 77 -5.12 -13.53 -0.46
CA CYS A 77 -5.19 -14.52 -1.54
C CYS A 77 -5.89 -15.81 -1.07
N ARG A 78 -5.65 -16.24 0.17
CA ARG A 78 -6.31 -17.43 0.75
C ARG A 78 -7.80 -17.23 0.93
N VAL A 79 -8.22 -16.06 1.41
CA VAL A 79 -9.62 -15.74 1.69
C VAL A 79 -10.40 -15.53 0.39
N MET A 80 -9.86 -14.74 -0.54
CA MET A 80 -10.58 -14.33 -1.74
C MET A 80 -10.54 -15.35 -2.87
N LYS A 81 -9.57 -16.29 -2.86
CA LYS A 81 -9.38 -17.30 -3.91
C LYS A 81 -9.29 -16.70 -5.33
N ARG A 82 -8.86 -15.45 -5.45
CA ARG A 82 -8.65 -14.70 -6.69
C ARG A 82 -7.48 -13.73 -6.51
N GLU A 83 -6.91 -13.28 -7.62
CA GLU A 83 -5.93 -12.18 -7.60
C GLU A 83 -6.60 -10.87 -7.19
N LEU A 84 -5.85 -10.07 -6.43
CA LEU A 84 -6.26 -8.73 -6.01
C LEU A 84 -6.01 -7.73 -7.13
N PRO A 85 -7.01 -6.95 -7.55
CA PRO A 85 -6.79 -5.84 -8.49
C PRO A 85 -5.79 -4.85 -7.90
N HIS A 86 -4.92 -4.28 -8.75
CA HIS A 86 -3.89 -3.29 -8.37
C HIS A 86 -2.83 -3.81 -7.40
N ALA A 87 -2.64 -5.13 -7.33
CA ALA A 87 -1.46 -5.70 -6.70
C ALA A 87 -0.18 -5.18 -7.39
N PRO A 88 0.95 -5.08 -6.68
CA PRO A 88 2.21 -4.52 -7.20
C PRO A 88 2.77 -5.28 -8.42
N GLU A 89 2.23 -6.46 -8.73
CA GLU A 89 2.56 -7.21 -9.95
C GLU A 89 1.85 -6.69 -11.22
N VAL A 90 1.08 -5.61 -11.13
CA VAL A 90 0.33 -5.02 -12.25
C VAL A 90 0.82 -3.60 -12.50
N ALA A 91 1.41 -3.37 -13.68
CA ALA A 91 1.70 -2.02 -14.14
C ALA A 91 0.39 -1.29 -14.52
N PRO A 92 0.25 0.03 -14.24
CA PRO A 92 -0.93 0.78 -14.65
C PRO A 92 -1.14 0.71 -16.17
N SER A 93 -2.37 0.48 -16.59
CA SER A 93 -2.74 0.38 -18.02
C SER A 93 -2.33 1.60 -18.82
N GLU A 94 -2.36 2.78 -18.20
CA GLU A 94 -2.08 4.09 -18.78
C GLU A 94 -0.64 4.22 -19.26
N ILE A 95 0.30 3.50 -18.64
CA ILE A 95 1.73 3.52 -18.97
C ILE A 95 2.23 2.16 -19.47
N LYS A 96 1.35 1.17 -19.58
CA LYS A 96 1.72 -0.21 -19.88
C LYS A 96 2.44 -0.34 -21.22
N ASP A 97 1.92 0.29 -22.27
CA ASP A 97 2.50 0.20 -23.61
C ASP A 97 3.87 0.88 -23.66
N PHE A 98 3.98 2.07 -23.07
CA PHE A 98 5.26 2.76 -22.90
C PHE A 98 6.28 1.88 -22.15
N LEU A 99 5.87 1.22 -21.07
CA LEU A 99 6.77 0.34 -20.32
C LEU A 99 7.14 -0.92 -21.08
N LEU A 100 6.23 -1.49 -21.89
CA LEU A 100 6.54 -2.66 -22.72
C LEU A 100 7.60 -2.34 -23.78
N GLU A 101 7.62 -1.11 -24.29
CA GLU A 101 8.64 -0.65 -25.24
C GLU A 101 10.00 -0.37 -24.58
N ASN A 102 9.99 0.07 -23.32
CA ASN A 102 11.17 0.62 -22.65
C ASN A 102 11.74 -0.25 -21.52
N HIS A 103 11.02 -1.29 -21.08
CA HIS A 103 11.45 -2.14 -19.98
C HIS A 103 11.02 -3.60 -20.16
N PRO A 104 11.94 -4.58 -20.00
CA PRO A 104 11.63 -6.00 -20.20
C PRO A 104 10.65 -6.59 -19.17
N ASN A 105 10.39 -5.86 -18.07
CA ASN A 105 9.48 -6.26 -17.01
C ASN A 105 8.71 -5.05 -16.43
N PRO A 106 7.62 -4.60 -17.07
CA PRO A 106 6.86 -3.42 -16.64
C PRO A 106 6.38 -3.45 -15.18
N PRO A 107 5.84 -4.57 -14.65
CA PRO A 107 5.44 -4.64 -13.25
C PRO A 107 6.59 -4.35 -12.27
N LEU A 108 7.76 -4.94 -12.52
CA LEU A 108 8.92 -4.75 -11.65
C LEU A 108 9.41 -3.30 -11.68
N TRP A 109 9.37 -2.65 -12.86
CA TRP A 109 9.70 -1.23 -12.98
C TRP A 109 8.75 -0.37 -12.14
N PHE A 110 7.44 -0.64 -12.22
CA PHE A 110 6.43 0.11 -11.48
C PHE A 110 6.59 -0.08 -9.97
N LEU A 111 6.78 -1.31 -9.50
CA LEU A 111 7.11 -1.59 -8.10
C LEU A 111 8.37 -0.84 -7.67
N GLY A 112 9.38 -0.75 -8.54
CA GLY A 112 10.57 0.07 -8.32
C GLY A 112 10.25 1.54 -8.10
N GLN A 113 9.27 2.12 -8.80
CA GLN A 113 8.82 3.49 -8.55
C GLN A 113 8.08 3.65 -7.23
N VAL A 114 7.22 2.69 -6.86
CA VAL A 114 6.53 2.68 -5.56
C VAL A 114 7.56 2.63 -4.43
N LEU A 115 8.53 1.72 -4.53
CA LEU A 115 9.64 1.61 -3.58
C LEU A 115 10.51 2.86 -3.58
N ASN A 116 10.77 3.49 -4.73
CA ASN A 116 11.53 4.73 -4.81
C ASN A 116 10.77 5.90 -4.21
N HIS A 117 9.45 5.97 -4.35
CA HIS A 117 8.63 6.99 -3.69
C HIS A 117 8.64 6.80 -2.17
N GLU A 118 8.49 5.55 -1.70
CA GLU A 118 8.74 5.21 -0.31
C GLU A 118 10.15 5.66 0.08
N ILE A 119 11.20 5.20 -0.60
CA ILE A 119 12.61 5.49 -0.27
C ILE A 119 12.99 6.99 -0.39
N LYS A 120 12.36 7.76 -1.29
CA LYS A 120 12.57 9.21 -1.41
C LYS A 120 11.89 10.01 -0.31
N LEU A 121 10.83 9.49 0.32
CA LEU A 121 10.29 9.99 1.58
C LEU A 121 11.19 9.60 2.78
N ILE A 122 12.36 8.99 2.57
CA ILE A 122 12.97 8.06 3.55
C ILE A 122 14.45 8.31 3.85
N LEU A 123 15.06 9.40 3.40
CA LEU A 123 16.34 9.83 3.99
C LEU A 123 16.20 11.23 4.58
N LYS A 124 15.96 11.28 5.91
CA LYS A 124 16.20 12.48 6.73
C LYS A 124 17.70 12.71 6.97
N PHE A 125 18.53 12.43 5.97
CA PHE A 125 19.98 12.67 6.00
C PHE A 125 20.38 13.60 4.86
#